data_AF-A0A3N1RGS0-F1
#
_entry.id   AF-A0A3N1RGS0-F1
#
_cell.length_a   1.000
_cell.length_b   1.000
_cell.length_c   1.000
_cell.angle_alpha   90.00
_cell.angle_beta   90.00
_cell.angle_gamma   90.00
#
_symmetry.space_group_name_H-M   'P 1'
#
loop_
_entity.id
_entity.type
_entity.pdbx_description
1 polymer ?
#
loop_
_entity_poly.entity_id
_entity_poly.type
_entity_poly.pdbx_seq_one_letter_code
_entity_poly.pdbx_strand_id
1 'polypeptide(L)'
;MLKHQPPSEFHSLAEYFHAALLEGDPTVSHYVPQPFVLKIGKEHYKPDCYVVRDHRVDVVELKPRAKFDPQKRRTLEAFFRDHHMHFSVLANEAVLARRIEACNWLTIVQMLVLHRDVDTWVDEQAILDQVFRAGGGRIGDWVLATDRSATRVQEIALFRLLHQGKLKADMTDHRLSFDTEVLP
;
A
#
# COMPACT_ATOMS: atom_id res chain seq x y z
N MET A 1 9.56 -2.37 2.36
CA MET A 1 8.46 -2.07 1.42
C MET A 1 8.96 -1.02 0.42
N LEU A 2 8.17 -0.54 -0.55
CA LEU A 2 8.65 0.47 -1.51
C LEU A 2 8.51 1.90 -0.97
N LYS A 3 7.32 2.25 -0.44
CA LYS A 3 7.03 3.56 0.15
C LYS A 3 7.58 3.73 1.58
N HIS A 4 8.02 2.63 2.19
CA HIS A 4 8.85 2.60 3.39
C HIS A 4 9.98 1.57 3.25
N GLN A 5 11.19 2.03 2.94
CA GLN A 5 12.36 1.17 2.70
C GLN A 5 13.04 0.63 3.97
N PRO A 6 13.16 1.39 5.07
CA PRO A 6 13.80 0.87 6.28
C PRO A 6 13.09 -0.40 6.80
N PRO A 7 13.82 -1.30 7.46
CA PRO A 7 13.20 -2.38 8.22
C PRO A 7 12.22 -1.81 9.25
N SER A 8 11.06 -2.46 9.37
CA SER A 8 10.01 -2.07 10.31
C SER A 8 9.48 -3.30 11.03
N GLU A 9 9.15 -3.12 12.29
CA GLU A 9 8.43 -4.09 13.09
C GLU A 9 6.93 -3.78 13.03
N PHE A 10 6.13 -4.83 12.81
CA PHE A 10 4.67 -4.76 12.89
C PHE A 10 4.24 -5.66 14.04
N HIS A 11 3.48 -5.12 15.00
CA HIS A 11 3.09 -5.86 16.19
C HIS A 11 1.84 -6.72 15.99
N SER A 12 1.22 -6.63 14.81
CA SER A 12 0.03 -7.40 14.46
C SER A 12 -0.08 -7.61 12.95
N LEU A 13 -0.89 -8.62 12.57
CA LEU A 13 -1.23 -8.84 11.17
C LEU A 13 -2.00 -7.65 10.56
N ALA A 14 -2.80 -6.96 11.37
CA ALA A 14 -3.53 -5.77 10.93
C ALA A 14 -2.57 -4.64 10.56
N GLU A 15 -1.52 -4.39 11.36
CA GLU A 15 -0.50 -3.39 11.00
C GLU A 15 0.25 -3.77 9.71
N TYR A 16 0.63 -5.05 9.56
CA TYR A 16 1.31 -5.51 8.35
C TYR A 16 0.43 -5.38 7.09
N PHE A 17 -0.85 -5.73 7.18
CA PHE A 17 -1.80 -5.54 6.08
C PHE A 17 -2.10 -4.07 5.82
N HIS A 18 -2.17 -3.23 6.86
CA HIS A 18 -2.32 -1.79 6.67
C HIS A 18 -1.15 -1.23 5.85
N ALA A 19 0.09 -1.60 6.17
CA ALA A 19 1.25 -1.21 5.37
C ALA A 19 1.15 -1.68 3.91
N ALA A 20 0.70 -2.93 3.67
CA ALA A 20 0.49 -3.43 2.32
C ALA A 20 -0.60 -2.65 1.53
N LEU A 21 -1.70 -2.27 2.20
CA LEU A 21 -2.74 -1.44 1.58
C LEU A 21 -2.24 -0.03 1.26
N LEU A 22 -1.38 0.54 2.11
CA LEU A 22 -0.72 1.83 1.85
C LEU A 22 0.22 1.78 0.65
N GLU A 23 0.90 0.65 0.42
CA GLU A 23 1.70 0.44 -0.80
C GLU A 23 0.83 0.51 -2.06
N GLY A 24 -0.39 -0.02 -2.01
CA GLY A 24 -1.32 -0.04 -3.12
C GLY A 24 -2.06 1.27 -3.40
N ASP A 25 -2.07 2.20 -2.46
CA ASP A 25 -2.81 3.46 -2.59
C ASP A 25 -1.95 4.52 -3.31
N PRO A 26 -2.24 4.89 -4.57
CA PRO A 26 -1.40 5.81 -5.35
C PRO A 26 -1.33 7.23 -4.76
N THR A 27 -2.26 7.60 -3.88
CA THR A 27 -2.23 8.89 -3.18
C THR A 27 -1.20 8.91 -2.06
N VAL A 28 -0.82 7.75 -1.52
CA VAL A 28 0.21 7.62 -0.48
C VAL A 28 1.59 7.77 -1.12
N SER A 29 2.30 8.80 -0.69
CA SER A 29 3.69 9.04 -1.12
C SER A 29 4.71 8.27 -0.26
N HIS A 30 4.52 8.26 1.06
CA HIS A 30 5.32 7.50 2.01
C HIS A 30 4.57 7.27 3.32
N TYR A 31 5.04 6.31 4.10
CA TYR A 31 4.57 6.10 5.46
C TYR A 31 5.73 5.62 6.35
N VAL A 32 5.53 5.71 7.66
CA VAL A 32 6.48 5.26 8.67
C VAL A 32 5.72 4.50 9.75
N PRO A 33 5.86 3.16 9.81
CA PRO A 33 5.33 2.38 10.92
C PRO A 33 6.00 2.80 12.22
N GLN A 34 5.22 2.89 13.30
CA GLN A 34 5.76 3.09 14.65
C GLN A 34 6.74 4.29 14.74
N PRO A 35 6.32 5.49 14.28
CA PRO A 35 7.20 6.56 13.78
C PRO A 35 7.96 7.34 14.86
N PHE A 36 7.33 7.61 16.00
CA PHE A 36 7.89 8.45 17.07
C PHE A 36 7.22 8.14 18.40
N VAL A 37 7.83 8.54 19.51
CA VAL A 37 7.28 8.40 20.85
C VAL A 37 6.89 9.76 21.40
N LEU A 38 5.63 9.91 21.79
CA LEU A 38 5.07 11.07 22.47
C LEU A 38 4.94 10.79 23.97
N LYS A 39 4.81 11.86 24.75
CA LYS A 39 4.48 11.77 26.17
C LYS A 39 3.10 12.40 26.42
N ILE A 40 2.19 11.63 26.99
CA ILE A 40 0.84 12.07 27.34
C ILE A 40 0.69 11.92 28.85
N GLY A 41 0.79 13.04 29.57
CA GLY A 41 0.89 13.03 31.03
C GLY A 41 2.15 12.31 31.49
N LYS A 42 1.98 11.15 32.15
CA LYS A 42 3.08 10.30 32.63
C LYS A 42 3.39 9.11 31.72
N GLU A 43 2.56 8.85 30.71
CA GLU A 43 2.70 7.70 29.83
C GLU A 43 3.44 8.05 28.54
N HIS A 44 4.19 7.09 28.01
CA HIS A 44 4.65 7.14 26.63
C HIS A 44 3.57 6.61 25.71
N TYR A 45 3.43 7.24 24.55
CA TYR A 45 2.50 6.87 23.51
C TYR A 45 3.23 6.80 22.18
N LYS A 46 3.04 5.70 21.45
CA LYS A 46 3.63 5.49 20.13
C LYS A 46 2.47 5.15 19.18
N PRO A 47 2.19 5.98 18.16
CA PRO A 47 1.17 5.66 17.19
C PRO A 47 1.63 4.52 16.28
N ASP A 48 0.68 3.81 15.68
CA ASP A 48 0.99 2.64 14.85
C ASP A 48 1.57 3.02 13.47
N CYS A 49 1.14 4.14 12.88
CA CYS A 49 1.67 4.58 11.60
C CYS A 49 1.57 6.11 11.40
N TYR A 50 2.54 6.67 10.70
CA TYR A 50 2.51 8.01 10.11
C TYR A 50 2.39 7.87 8.59
N VAL A 51 1.43 8.54 7.96
CA VAL A 51 1.13 8.38 6.53
C VAL A 51 1.06 9.75 5.87
N VAL A 52 1.68 9.89 4.70
CA VAL A 52 1.61 11.11 3.89
C VAL A 52 0.90 10.83 2.57
N ARG A 53 -0.26 11.48 2.38
CA ARG A 53 -1.09 11.36 1.16
C ARG A 53 -1.48 12.73 0.64
N ASP A 54 -1.27 13.02 -0.64
CA ASP A 54 -1.68 14.28 -1.28
C ASP A 54 -1.39 15.55 -0.43
N HIS A 55 -0.17 15.65 0.11
CA HIS A 55 0.28 16.73 1.01
C HIS A 55 -0.44 16.83 2.37
N ARG A 56 -1.26 15.84 2.72
CA ARG A 56 -1.86 15.67 4.05
C ARG A 56 -1.10 14.60 4.82
N VAL A 57 -1.13 14.74 6.13
CA VAL A 57 -0.48 13.83 7.06
C VAL A 57 -1.52 13.22 7.99
N ASP A 58 -1.58 11.90 8.00
CA ASP A 58 -2.40 11.13 8.92
C ASP A 58 -1.50 10.39 9.92
N VAL A 59 -1.82 10.51 11.20
CA VAL A 59 -1.29 9.65 12.26
C VAL A 59 -2.38 8.64 12.59
N VAL A 60 -2.07 7.38 12.37
CA VAL A 60 -3.02 6.28 12.40
C VAL A 60 -2.73 5.38 13.59
N GLU A 61 -3.79 5.07 14.34
CA GLU A 61 -3.81 4.01 15.36
C GLU A 61 -4.70 2.87 14.90
N LEU A 62 -4.24 1.63 15.07
CA LEU A 62 -5.05 0.44 14.88
C LEU A 62 -5.50 -0.11 16.23
N LYS A 63 -6.82 -0.30 16.38
CA LYS A 63 -7.42 -0.92 17.56
C LYS A 63 -8.56 -1.85 17.21
N PRO A 64 -8.77 -2.94 17.98
CA PRO A 64 -9.96 -3.76 17.85
C PRO A 64 -11.23 -2.92 17.97
N ARG A 65 -12.13 -3.02 16.98
CA ARG A 65 -13.39 -2.25 16.89
C ARG A 65 -13.20 -0.73 16.93
N ALA A 66 -12.01 -0.24 16.59
CA ALA A 66 -11.59 1.16 16.76
C ALA A 66 -11.82 1.70 18.19
N LYS A 67 -11.84 0.82 19.20
CA LYS A 67 -12.02 1.23 20.60
C LYS A 67 -10.73 1.87 21.11
N PHE A 68 -10.81 3.16 21.40
CA PHE A 68 -9.71 3.97 21.91
C PHE A 68 -10.23 4.87 23.03
N ASP A 69 -9.36 5.19 23.99
CA ASP A 69 -9.75 6.05 25.11
C ASP A 69 -10.20 7.45 24.63
N PRO A 70 -11.44 7.89 24.92
CA PRO A 70 -11.97 9.15 24.35
C PRO A 70 -11.24 10.41 24.83
N GLN A 71 -10.64 10.39 26.02
CA GLN A 71 -9.90 11.55 26.54
C GLN A 71 -8.52 11.65 25.88
N LYS A 72 -7.81 10.53 25.77
CA LYS A 72 -6.56 10.40 25.02
C LYS A 72 -6.75 10.75 23.56
N ARG A 73 -7.84 10.28 22.94
CA ARG A 73 -8.21 10.63 21.56
C ARG A 73 -8.32 12.14 21.36
N ARG A 74 -9.13 12.82 22.18
CA ARG A 74 -9.31 14.28 22.08
C ARG A 74 -7.99 15.05 22.26
N THR A 75 -7.14 14.57 23.18
CA THR A 75 -5.81 15.16 23.42
C THR A 75 -4.91 15.02 22.20
N LEU A 76 -4.86 13.82 21.61
CA LEU A 76 -4.08 13.54 20.41
C LEU A 76 -4.61 14.30 19.19
N GLU A 77 -5.93 14.31 18.97
CA GLU A 77 -6.56 15.06 17.88
C GLU A 77 -6.23 16.56 17.98
N ALA A 78 -6.28 17.14 19.18
CA ALA A 78 -5.90 18.54 19.39
C ALA A 78 -4.42 18.77 19.08
N PHE A 79 -3.53 17.96 19.66
CA PHE A 79 -2.09 18.06 19.46
C PHE A 79 -1.71 17.95 17.97
N PHE A 80 -2.19 16.91 17.29
CA PHE A 80 -1.85 16.70 15.89
C PHE A 80 -2.44 17.77 14.96
N ARG A 81 -3.63 18.28 15.27
CA ARG A 81 -4.23 19.39 14.50
C ARG A 81 -3.38 20.65 14.57
N ASP A 82 -2.80 20.97 15.74
CA ASP A 82 -1.90 22.12 15.89
C ASP A 82 -0.61 21.96 15.06
N HIS A 83 -0.26 20.72 14.70
CA HIS A 83 0.82 20.36 13.79
C HIS A 83 0.37 20.13 12.33
N HIS A 84 -0.87 20.51 11.97
CA HIS A 84 -1.46 20.28 10.64
C HIS A 84 -1.53 18.81 10.23
N MET A 85 -1.66 17.91 11.21
CA MET A 85 -1.82 16.47 11.02
C MET A 85 -3.21 16.02 11.47
N HIS A 86 -3.73 14.95 10.88
CA HIS A 86 -4.98 14.34 11.28
C HIS A 86 -4.71 13.07 12.10
N PHE A 87 -5.39 12.91 13.24
CA PHE A 87 -5.33 11.67 14.01
C PHE A 87 -6.55 10.82 13.71
N SER A 88 -6.33 9.55 13.38
CA SER A 88 -7.40 8.60 13.10
C SER A 88 -7.18 7.27 13.81
N VAL A 89 -8.28 6.64 14.21
CA VAL A 89 -8.28 5.29 14.79
C VAL A 89 -9.03 4.38 13.83
N LEU A 90 -8.32 3.40 13.27
CA LEU A 90 -8.88 2.38 12.40
C LEU A 90 -9.18 1.10 13.17
N ALA A 91 -10.28 0.45 12.79
CA ALA A 91 -10.62 -0.86 13.31
C ALA A 91 -9.71 -1.92 12.68
N ASN A 92 -9.09 -2.79 13.49
CA ASN A 92 -8.30 -3.92 13.00
C ASN A 92 -9.10 -4.75 12.00
N GLU A 93 -10.38 -4.96 12.29
CA GLU A 93 -11.31 -5.75 11.49
C GLU A 93 -11.53 -5.15 10.09
N ALA A 94 -11.54 -3.82 9.97
CA ALA A 94 -11.68 -3.15 8.68
C ALA A 94 -10.45 -3.38 7.78
N VAL A 95 -9.26 -3.44 8.37
CA VAL A 95 -8.02 -3.76 7.65
C VAL A 95 -7.99 -5.25 7.29
N LEU A 96 -8.32 -6.12 8.24
CA LEU A 96 -8.31 -7.57 8.05
C LEU A 96 -9.35 -8.04 7.03
N ALA A 97 -10.48 -7.34 6.91
CA ALA A 97 -11.48 -7.61 5.86
C ALA A 97 -10.90 -7.44 4.45
N ARG A 98 -9.90 -6.57 4.27
CA ARG A 98 -9.20 -6.32 2.99
C ARG A 98 -7.98 -7.23 2.81
N ARG A 99 -7.99 -8.43 3.39
CA ARG A 99 -6.87 -9.38 3.36
C ARG A 99 -6.42 -9.74 1.95
N ILE A 100 -7.35 -9.99 1.02
CA ILE A 100 -7.02 -10.40 -0.35
C ILE A 100 -6.24 -9.28 -1.03
N GLU A 101 -6.77 -8.06 -0.96
CA GLU A 101 -6.12 -6.85 -1.46
C GLU A 101 -4.72 -6.65 -0.87
N ALA A 102 -4.59 -6.74 0.46
CA ALA A 102 -3.30 -6.64 1.12
C ALA A 102 -2.32 -7.71 0.61
N CYS A 103 -2.75 -8.97 0.46
CA CYS A 103 -1.89 -10.04 -0.05
C CYS A 103 -1.48 -9.84 -1.52
N ASN A 104 -2.37 -9.30 -2.35
CA ASN A 104 -2.06 -8.99 -3.74
C ASN A 104 -1.01 -7.87 -3.82
N TRP A 105 -1.17 -6.81 -3.03
CA TRP A 105 -0.16 -5.73 -2.94
C TRP A 105 1.17 -6.19 -2.37
N LEU A 106 1.17 -7.08 -1.36
CA LEU A 106 2.40 -7.70 -0.86
C LEU A 106 3.14 -8.45 -1.97
N THR A 107 2.41 -9.19 -2.80
CA THR A 107 2.99 -9.92 -3.94
C THR A 107 3.66 -8.96 -4.92
N ILE A 108 2.96 -7.90 -5.31
CA ILE A 108 3.48 -6.86 -6.20
C ILE A 108 4.72 -6.19 -5.58
N VAL A 109 4.63 -5.71 -4.34
CA VAL A 109 5.71 -4.99 -3.67
C VAL A 109 6.96 -5.86 -3.51
N GLN A 110 6.80 -7.13 -3.13
CA GLN A 110 7.93 -8.06 -3.01
C GLN A 110 8.64 -8.26 -4.35
N MET A 111 7.88 -8.45 -5.44
CA MET A 111 8.42 -8.56 -6.79
C MET A 111 9.19 -7.31 -7.19
N LEU A 112 8.62 -6.14 -6.95
CA LEU A 112 9.26 -4.87 -7.28
C LEU A 112 10.52 -4.59 -6.46
N VAL A 113 10.54 -4.95 -5.17
CA VAL A 113 11.73 -4.82 -4.30
C VAL A 113 12.84 -5.76 -4.76
N LEU A 114 12.52 -7.03 -5.06
CA LEU A 114 13.49 -8.03 -5.51
C LEU A 114 14.12 -7.69 -6.87
N HIS A 115 13.38 -6.97 -7.72
CA HIS A 115 13.79 -6.62 -9.07
C HIS A 115 13.91 -5.10 -9.29
N ARG A 116 14.28 -4.36 -8.24
CA ARG A 116 14.40 -2.89 -8.30
C ARG A 116 15.41 -2.40 -9.35
N ASP A 117 16.43 -3.20 -9.65
CA ASP A 117 17.53 -2.86 -10.55
C ASP A 117 17.24 -3.24 -12.02
N VAL A 118 16.08 -3.84 -12.30
CA VAL A 118 15.65 -4.16 -13.68
C VAL A 118 15.13 -2.89 -14.35
N ASP A 119 15.67 -2.55 -15.53
CA ASP A 119 15.10 -1.50 -16.38
C ASP A 119 13.87 -2.06 -17.12
N THR A 120 12.74 -1.37 -16.99
CA THR A 120 11.46 -1.73 -17.60
C THR A 120 10.89 -0.60 -18.44
N TRP A 121 11.65 0.47 -18.70
CA TRP A 121 11.11 1.67 -19.34
C TRP A 121 10.41 1.37 -20.68
N VAL A 122 11.04 0.56 -21.53
CA VAL A 122 10.52 0.21 -22.85
C VAL A 122 9.21 -0.60 -22.72
N ASP A 123 9.19 -1.62 -21.88
CA ASP A 123 8.00 -2.46 -21.65
C ASP A 123 6.87 -1.67 -20.98
N GLU A 124 7.16 -0.76 -20.05
CA GLU A 124 6.15 0.11 -19.43
C GLU A 124 5.43 0.97 -20.48
N GLN A 125 6.16 1.58 -21.41
CA GLN A 125 5.57 2.37 -22.49
C GLN A 125 4.74 1.50 -23.43
N ALA A 126 5.26 0.33 -23.82
CA ALA A 126 4.55 -0.58 -24.70
C ALA A 126 3.24 -1.09 -24.10
N ILE A 127 3.25 -1.46 -22.81
CA ILE A 127 2.06 -1.92 -22.08
C ILE A 127 1.03 -0.79 -21.96
N LEU A 128 1.45 0.42 -21.57
CA LEU A 128 0.55 1.57 -21.50
C LEU A 128 -0.13 1.83 -22.83
N ASP A 129 0.65 1.94 -23.92
CA ASP A 129 0.12 2.16 -25.26
C ASP A 129 -0.90 1.10 -25.67
N GLN A 130 -0.62 -0.17 -25.38
CA GLN A 130 -1.52 -1.27 -25.68
C GLN A 130 -2.82 -1.19 -24.88
N VAL A 131 -2.74 -0.99 -23.56
CA VAL A 131 -3.91 -0.91 -22.67
C VAL A 131 -4.81 0.28 -23.06
N PHE A 132 -4.22 1.46 -23.30
CA PHE A 132 -4.99 2.65 -23.67
C PHE A 132 -5.65 2.51 -25.06
N ARG A 133 -4.99 1.87 -26.03
CA ARG A 133 -5.57 1.64 -27.37
C ARG A 133 -6.67 0.58 -27.35
N ALA A 134 -6.49 -0.49 -26.58
CA ALA A 134 -7.44 -1.59 -26.49
C ALA A 134 -8.59 -1.34 -25.50
N GLY A 135 -8.44 -0.33 -24.63
CA GLY A 135 -9.40 -0.04 -23.55
C GLY A 135 -9.26 -0.97 -22.33
N GLY A 136 -8.18 -1.75 -22.26
CA GLY A 136 -7.94 -2.74 -21.22
C GLY A 136 -7.08 -3.91 -21.71
N GLY A 137 -6.82 -4.86 -20.82
CA GLY A 137 -6.21 -6.15 -21.12
C GLY A 137 -6.18 -7.03 -19.87
N ARG A 138 -5.50 -8.17 -19.94
CA ARG A 138 -5.32 -9.08 -18.80
C ARG A 138 -3.84 -9.29 -18.53
N ILE A 139 -3.48 -9.57 -17.28
CA ILE A 139 -2.08 -9.84 -16.91
C ILE A 139 -1.46 -10.93 -17.80
N GLY A 140 -2.22 -11.95 -18.16
CA GLY A 140 -1.80 -13.06 -19.02
C GLY A 140 -1.44 -12.66 -20.45
N ASP A 141 -1.83 -11.48 -20.92
CA ASP A 141 -1.46 -10.96 -22.23
C ASP A 141 0.02 -10.57 -22.30
N TRP A 142 0.63 -10.29 -21.13
CA TRP A 142 2.04 -9.90 -21.01
C TRP A 142 2.88 -10.88 -20.20
N VAL A 143 2.27 -11.62 -19.27
CA VAL A 143 2.96 -12.56 -18.38
C VAL A 143 2.53 -13.98 -18.72
N LEU A 144 3.44 -14.74 -19.32
CA LEU A 144 3.17 -16.10 -19.75
C LEU A 144 3.23 -17.06 -18.56
N ALA A 145 2.11 -17.75 -18.28
CA ALA A 145 2.03 -18.73 -17.20
C ALA A 145 3.01 -19.91 -17.39
N THR A 146 3.23 -20.31 -18.65
CA THR A 146 4.12 -21.42 -19.03
C THR A 146 5.60 -21.06 -19.00
N ASP A 147 5.94 -19.76 -19.13
CA ASP A 147 7.32 -19.27 -19.07
C ASP A 147 7.38 -17.83 -18.51
N ARG A 148 7.21 -17.73 -17.18
CA ARG A 148 7.31 -16.45 -16.47
C ARG A 148 8.71 -15.87 -16.48
N SER A 149 9.74 -16.70 -16.68
CA SER A 149 11.13 -16.24 -16.73
C SER A 149 11.37 -15.42 -17.99
N ALA A 150 10.86 -15.89 -19.13
CA ALA A 150 10.95 -15.16 -20.39
C ALA A 150 10.17 -13.84 -20.39
N THR A 151 9.10 -13.74 -19.57
CA THR A 151 8.24 -12.54 -19.47
C THR A 151 8.41 -11.74 -18.19
N ARG A 152 9.53 -11.94 -17.48
CA ARG A 152 9.77 -11.32 -16.17
C ARG A 152 9.81 -9.80 -16.25
N VAL A 153 10.42 -9.25 -17.30
CA VAL A 153 10.56 -7.79 -17.48
C VAL A 153 9.18 -7.15 -17.65
N GLN A 154 8.31 -7.77 -18.45
CA GLN A 154 6.92 -7.32 -18.64
C GLN A 154 6.10 -7.41 -17.36
N GLU A 155 6.27 -8.47 -16.58
CA GLU A 155 5.61 -8.60 -15.28
C GLU A 155 6.01 -7.46 -14.33
N ILE A 156 7.31 -7.16 -14.22
CA ILE A 156 7.81 -6.06 -13.38
C ILE A 156 7.29 -4.72 -13.91
N ALA A 157 7.31 -4.50 -15.22
CA ALA A 157 6.79 -3.31 -15.86
C ALA A 157 5.31 -3.08 -15.50
N LEU A 158 4.47 -4.11 -15.69
CA LEU A 158 3.05 -4.08 -15.36
C LEU A 158 2.81 -3.75 -13.88
N PHE A 159 3.56 -4.40 -12.99
CA PHE A 159 3.47 -4.16 -11.55
C PHE A 159 3.92 -2.75 -11.15
N ARG A 160 4.93 -2.17 -11.81
CA ARG A 160 5.32 -0.76 -11.60
C ARG A 160 4.19 0.17 -12.01
N LEU A 161 3.57 -0.06 -13.16
CA LEU A 161 2.45 0.76 -13.64
C LEU A 161 1.24 0.71 -12.70
N LEU A 162 0.90 -0.48 -12.19
CA LEU A 162 -0.16 -0.65 -11.18
C LEU A 162 0.20 0.07 -9.86
N HIS A 163 1.41 -0.11 -9.34
CA HIS A 163 1.85 0.53 -8.09
C HIS A 163 1.91 2.06 -8.20
N GLN A 164 2.26 2.58 -9.38
CA GLN A 164 2.25 4.01 -9.69
C GLN A 164 0.83 4.57 -9.92
N GLY A 165 -0.19 3.72 -9.99
CA GLY A 165 -1.57 4.12 -10.30
C GLY A 165 -1.79 4.58 -11.75
N LYS A 166 -0.84 4.27 -12.66
CA LYS A 166 -0.98 4.53 -14.11
C LYS A 166 -1.88 3.52 -14.81
N LEU A 167 -2.04 2.35 -14.20
CA LEU A 167 -3.00 1.33 -14.57
C LEU A 167 -3.79 0.95 -13.32
N LYS A 168 -4.99 0.41 -13.54
CA LYS A 168 -5.88 -0.06 -12.48
C LYS A 168 -6.18 -1.54 -12.66
N ALA A 169 -6.32 -2.24 -11.54
CA ALA A 169 -6.83 -3.61 -11.50
C ALA A 169 -7.74 -3.73 -10.27
N ASP A 170 -8.74 -4.60 -10.35
CA ASP A 170 -9.45 -5.01 -9.14
C ASP A 170 -8.56 -5.95 -8.31
N MET A 171 -8.30 -5.53 -7.08
CA MET A 171 -7.43 -6.21 -6.14
C MET A 171 -8.20 -6.78 -4.95
N THR A 172 -9.51 -6.55 -4.84
CA THR A 172 -10.26 -6.77 -3.58
C THR A 172 -10.79 -8.18 -3.44
N ASP A 173 -11.34 -8.75 -4.52
CA ASP A 173 -12.20 -9.93 -4.40
C ASP A 173 -11.49 -11.25 -4.75
N HIS A 174 -10.48 -11.17 -5.61
CA HIS A 174 -9.76 -12.33 -6.11
C HIS A 174 -8.25 -12.19 -5.95
N ARG A 175 -7.57 -13.32 -5.81
CA ARG A 175 -6.11 -13.33 -5.84
C ARG A 175 -5.64 -12.91 -7.24
N LEU A 176 -4.57 -12.12 -7.27
CA LEU A 176 -3.89 -11.73 -8.49
C LEU A 176 -3.57 -12.96 -9.34
N SER A 177 -4.02 -12.96 -10.59
CA SER A 177 -3.87 -14.07 -11.52
C SER A 177 -3.63 -13.56 -12.95
N PHE A 178 -3.38 -14.47 -13.88
CA PHE A 178 -3.25 -14.13 -15.30
C PHE A 178 -4.57 -13.62 -15.90
N ASP A 179 -5.70 -13.93 -15.30
CA ASP A 179 -7.01 -13.45 -15.73
C ASP A 179 -7.39 -12.10 -15.14
N THR A 180 -6.58 -11.56 -14.22
CA THR A 180 -6.83 -10.23 -13.64
C THR A 180 -6.84 -9.18 -14.75
N GLU A 181 -7.95 -8.45 -14.84
CA GLU A 181 -8.12 -7.37 -15.79
C GLU A 181 -7.35 -6.12 -15.36
N VAL A 182 -6.78 -5.46 -16.36
CA VAL A 182 -6.01 -4.23 -16.22
C VAL A 182 -6.63 -3.18 -17.11
N LEU A 183 -6.89 -2.01 -16.53
CA LEU A 183 -7.57 -0.88 -17.15
C LEU A 183 -6.69 0.38 -17.09
N PRO A 184 -6.94 1.37 -17.96
CA PRO A 184 -6.37 2.71 -17.82
C PRO A 184 -6.64 3.39 -16.46
#